data_AF-A0A382FGT3-F1
#
_entry.id   AF-A0A382FGT3-F1
#
_cell.length_a   1.000
_cell.length_b   1.000
_cell.length_c   1.000
_cell.angle_alpha   90.00
_cell.angle_beta   90.00
_cell.angle_gamma   90.00
#
_symmetry.space_group_name_H-M   'P 1'
#
loop_
_entity.id
_entity.type
_entity.pdbx_description
1 polymer ?
#
loop_
_entity_poly.entity_id
_entity_poly.type
_entity_poly.pdbx_seq_one_letter_code
_entity_poly.pdbx_strand_id
1 'polypeptide(L)'
;TRTKETWAKMNKHIKEVDVEFSHQFYHSKPKKIMKNIPDDLEHENIMILSHNPGCADFLEYLCGEWHRMPTAATALLTIKDSTKSWKEDKNWILEELLLPREL
;
A
#
# COMPACT_ATOMS: atom_id res chain seq x y z
N THR A 1 -11.19 10.55 8.24
CA THR A 1 -9.79 10.28 8.66
C THR A 1 -8.87 11.02 7.71
N ARG A 2 -7.62 11.31 8.10
CA ARG A 2 -6.65 12.02 7.23
C ARG A 2 -6.41 11.31 5.89
N THR A 3 -6.53 9.98 5.83
CA THR A 3 -6.45 9.22 4.56
C THR A 3 -7.55 9.60 3.56
N LYS A 4 -8.79 9.86 4.03
CA LYS A 4 -9.88 10.34 3.16
C LYS A 4 -9.60 11.76 2.64
N GLU A 5 -8.99 12.61 3.46
CA GLU A 5 -8.58 13.97 3.05
C GLU A 5 -7.44 13.93 2.04
N THR A 6 -6.47 13.03 2.21
CA THR A 6 -5.42 12.77 1.21
C THR A 6 -6.03 12.33 -0.11
N TRP A 7 -6.94 11.35 -0.09
CA TRP A 7 -7.65 10.90 -1.29
C TRP A 7 -8.43 12.02 -1.97
N ALA A 8 -9.15 12.87 -1.22
CA ALA A 8 -9.90 14.01 -1.76
C ALA A 8 -9.02 15.07 -2.45
N LYS A 9 -7.71 15.08 -2.20
CA LYS A 9 -6.74 15.88 -2.96
C LYS A 9 -6.25 15.13 -4.19
N MET A 10 -5.93 13.85 -4.05
CA MET A 10 -5.40 12.99 -5.12
C MET A 10 -6.42 12.76 -6.24
N ASN A 11 -7.70 12.56 -5.93
CA ASN A 11 -8.77 12.29 -6.90
C ASN A 11 -9.03 13.44 -7.90
N LYS A 12 -8.41 14.61 -7.68
CA LYS A 12 -8.39 15.70 -8.65
C LYS A 12 -7.49 15.39 -9.84
N HIS A 13 -6.45 14.59 -9.63
CA HIS A 13 -5.41 14.23 -10.59
C HIS A 13 -5.48 12.77 -11.02
N ILE A 14 -5.92 11.86 -10.15
CA ILE A 14 -6.12 10.43 -10.46
C ILE A 14 -7.61 10.21 -10.78
N LYS A 15 -7.89 9.70 -11.98
CA LYS A 15 -9.25 9.43 -12.51
C LYS A 15 -9.38 7.95 -12.85
N GLU A 16 -10.62 7.50 -13.03
CA GLU A 16 -10.93 6.13 -13.50
C GLU A 16 -10.37 5.03 -12.59
N VAL A 17 -10.54 5.20 -11.28
CA VAL A 17 -10.16 4.20 -10.28
C VAL A 17 -11.33 3.88 -9.36
N ASP A 18 -11.43 2.61 -8.97
CA ASP A 18 -12.34 2.16 -7.94
C ASP A 18 -11.75 2.46 -6.55
N VAL A 19 -12.60 2.93 -5.63
CA VAL A 19 -12.17 3.37 -4.30
C VAL A 19 -13.02 2.70 -3.24
N GLU A 20 -12.36 1.90 -2.40
CA GLU A 20 -12.98 1.31 -1.22
C GLU A 20 -12.41 1.93 0.06
N PHE A 21 -13.30 2.30 0.99
CA PHE A 21 -12.90 2.78 2.32
C PHE A 21 -13.18 1.71 3.37
N SER A 22 -12.11 1.14 3.94
CA SER A 22 -12.24 0.18 5.04
C SER A 22 -11.62 0.70 6.34
N HIS A 23 -12.43 0.68 7.41
CA HIS A 23 -11.96 0.97 8.77
C HIS A 23 -10.94 -0.07 9.27
N GLN A 24 -10.85 -1.23 8.60
CA GLN A 24 -9.93 -2.30 8.96
C GLN A 24 -8.46 -1.98 8.66
N PHE A 25 -8.16 -0.87 7.97
CA PHE A 25 -6.80 -0.38 7.75
C PHE A 25 -6.34 0.62 8.83
N TYR A 26 -7.22 1.07 9.72
CA TYR A 26 -6.86 1.99 10.79
C TYR A 26 -6.06 1.24 11.88
N HIS A 27 -4.84 1.71 12.18
CA HIS A 27 -3.90 1.12 13.18
C HIS A 27 -3.63 -0.39 13.00
N SER A 28 -3.74 -0.90 11.77
CA SER A 28 -3.75 -2.34 11.55
C SER A 28 -2.37 -2.87 11.22
N LYS A 29 -1.99 -3.95 11.90
CA LYS A 29 -0.75 -4.70 11.63
C LYS A 29 -0.80 -5.32 10.22
N PRO A 30 0.35 -5.64 9.60
CA PRO A 30 0.42 -6.24 8.26
C PRO A 30 -0.55 -7.41 8.05
N LYS A 31 -0.59 -8.38 8.99
CA LYS A 31 -1.51 -9.53 8.93
C LYS A 31 -2.98 -9.15 8.80
N LYS A 32 -3.40 -8.04 9.42
CA LYS A 32 -4.78 -7.57 9.34
C LYS A 32 -5.05 -6.86 8.01
N ILE A 33 -4.09 -6.12 7.48
CA ILE A 33 -4.16 -5.54 6.13
C ILE A 33 -4.35 -6.67 5.10
N MET A 34 -3.49 -7.70 5.15
CA MET A 34 -3.53 -8.86 4.25
C MET A 34 -4.82 -9.66 4.32
N LYS A 35 -5.39 -9.82 5.52
CA LYS A 35 -6.66 -10.53 5.69
C LYS A 35 -7.84 -9.80 5.05
N ASN A 36 -7.79 -8.47 4.97
CA ASN A 36 -8.91 -7.66 4.49
C ASN A 36 -8.82 -7.30 3.01
N ILE A 37 -7.71 -7.63 2.34
CA ILE A 37 -7.61 -7.50 0.89
C ILE A 37 -7.91 -8.89 0.28
N PRO A 38 -8.83 -9.00 -0.68
CA PRO A 38 -9.15 -10.28 -1.30
C PRO A 38 -7.94 -10.87 -2.04
N ASP A 39 -7.92 -12.20 -2.20
CA ASP A 39 -6.88 -12.90 -2.97
C ASP A 39 -7.06 -12.71 -4.47
N ASP A 40 -8.32 -12.70 -4.91
CA ASP A 40 -8.72 -12.46 -6.29
C ASP A 40 -8.98 -10.96 -6.45
N LEU A 41 -7.99 -10.28 -7.04
CA LEU A 41 -8.04 -8.86 -7.29
C LEU A 41 -8.39 -8.69 -8.77
N GLU A 42 -9.56 -8.11 -9.05
CA GLU A 42 -9.99 -7.79 -10.41
C GLU A 42 -9.15 -6.67 -11.06
N HIS A 43 -8.25 -6.04 -10.29
CA HIS A 43 -7.43 -4.91 -10.70
C HIS A 43 -5.95 -5.32 -10.78
N GLU A 44 -5.29 -4.93 -11.88
CA GLU A 44 -3.84 -5.15 -12.07
C GLU A 44 -2.98 -4.32 -11.08
N ASN A 45 -3.46 -3.14 -10.70
CA ASN A 45 -2.73 -2.21 -9.83
C ASN A 45 -3.59 -1.77 -8.65
N ILE A 46 -3.01 -1.80 -7.45
CA ILE A 46 -3.70 -1.43 -6.22
C ILE A 46 -2.86 -0.43 -5.45
N MET A 47 -3.52 0.61 -4.96
CA MET A 47 -2.93 1.59 -4.06
C MET A 47 -3.58 1.48 -2.68
N ILE A 48 -2.76 1.37 -1.64
CA ILE A 48 -3.22 1.33 -0.25
C ILE A 48 -2.85 2.65 0.44
N LEU A 49 -3.86 3.43 0.82
CA LEU A 49 -3.69 4.64 1.62
C LEU A 49 -3.93 4.34 3.10
N SER A 50 -2.85 4.26 3.88
CA SER A 50 -2.90 3.88 5.30
C SER A 50 -2.11 4.84 6.20
N HIS A 51 -2.21 4.61 7.51
CA HIS A 51 -1.49 5.35 8.53
C HIS A 51 -0.24 4.59 9.00
N ASN A 52 0.79 5.33 9.37
CA ASN A 52 1.93 4.78 10.11
C ASN A 52 1.55 4.47 11.58
N PRO A 53 2.25 3.52 12.23
CA PRO A 53 3.34 2.70 11.70
C PRO A 53 2.87 1.58 10.75
N GLY A 54 1.58 1.23 10.75
CA GLY A 54 1.05 0.08 10.00
C GLY A 54 1.39 0.06 8.51
N CYS A 55 1.49 1.20 7.84
CA CYS A 55 1.94 1.28 6.44
C CYS A 55 3.43 0.92 6.25
N ALA A 56 4.30 1.39 7.16
CA ALA A 56 5.74 1.08 7.12
C ALA A 56 5.99 -0.38 7.47
N ASP A 57 5.31 -0.90 8.51
CA ASP A 57 5.37 -2.32 8.88
C ASP A 57 4.86 -3.20 7.73
N PHE A 58 3.89 -2.71 6.96
CA PHE A 58 3.35 -3.44 5.82
C PHE A 58 4.32 -3.52 4.67
N LEU A 59 4.98 -2.40 4.34
CA LEU A 59 6.07 -2.38 3.37
C LEU A 59 7.18 -3.35 3.77
N GLU A 60 7.65 -3.30 5.03
CA GLU A 60 8.67 -4.23 5.56
C GLU A 60 8.24 -5.68 5.42
N TYR A 61 6.98 -6.00 5.69
CA TYR A 61 6.46 -7.35 5.52
C TYR A 61 6.50 -7.82 4.05
N LEU A 62 6.19 -6.94 3.10
CA LEU A 62 6.14 -7.28 1.67
C LEU A 62 7.53 -7.44 1.05
N CYS A 63 8.44 -6.48 1.26
CA CYS A 63 9.77 -6.49 0.64
C CYS A 63 10.86 -7.11 1.52
N GLY A 64 10.60 -7.32 2.82
CA GLY A 64 11.56 -7.88 3.77
C GLY A 64 12.55 -6.86 4.35
N GLU A 65 12.40 -5.57 4.03
CA GLU A 65 13.30 -4.49 4.46
C GLU A 65 12.51 -3.32 5.08
N TRP A 66 13.00 -2.80 6.21
CA TRP A 66 12.37 -1.65 6.84
C TRP A 66 12.77 -0.34 6.15
N HIS A 67 11.78 0.46 5.77
CA HIS A 67 11.98 1.79 5.21
C HIS A 67 11.27 2.85 6.04
N ARG A 68 11.90 4.02 6.16
CA ARG A 68 11.26 5.19 6.77
C ARG A 68 10.20 5.75 5.81
N MET A 69 8.94 5.72 6.23
CA MET A 69 7.81 6.26 5.48
C MET A 69 7.30 7.58 6.09
N PRO A 70 7.82 8.78 5.73
CA PRO A 70 7.21 10.04 6.15
C PRO A 70 5.80 10.21 5.57
N THR A 71 5.05 11.20 6.05
CA THR A 71 3.71 11.51 5.51
C THR A 71 3.79 11.74 4.00
N ALA A 72 2.89 11.09 3.24
CA ALA A 72 2.83 11.11 1.78
C ALA A 72 4.00 10.44 1.04
N ALA A 73 4.88 9.71 1.75
CA ALA A 73 5.76 8.76 1.08
C ALA A 73 4.96 7.66 0.40
N THR A 74 5.40 7.24 -0.79
CA THR A 74 4.74 6.23 -1.61
C THR A 74 5.76 5.22 -2.08
N ALA A 75 5.51 3.94 -1.82
CA ALA A 75 6.33 2.84 -2.31
C ALA A 75 5.66 2.18 -3.51
N LEU A 76 6.39 2.00 -4.59
CA LEU A 76 5.96 1.23 -5.76
C LEU A 76 6.55 -0.18 -5.65
N LEU A 77 5.68 -1.19 -5.68
CA LEU A 77 6.09 -2.58 -5.62
C LEU A 77 5.56 -3.37 -6.83
N THR A 78 6.33 -4.36 -7.25
CA THR A 78 5.96 -5.34 -8.29
C THR A 78 6.03 -6.76 -7.72
N ILE A 79 5.19 -7.65 -8.22
CA ILE A 79 5.23 -9.06 -7.82
C ILE A 79 6.48 -9.73 -8.42
N LYS A 80 7.24 -10.43 -7.58
CA LYS A 80 8.46 -11.14 -7.99
C LYS A 80 8.16 -12.39 -8.81
N ASP A 81 7.18 -13.18 -8.36
CA ASP A 81 6.73 -14.41 -9.00
C ASP A 81 5.20 -14.42 -9.08
N SER A 82 4.67 -14.21 -10.29
CA SER A 82 3.23 -14.15 -10.55
C SER A 82 2.53 -15.51 -10.43
N THR A 83 3.27 -16.61 -10.29
CA THR A 83 2.68 -17.95 -10.05
C THR A 83 2.33 -18.17 -8.58
N LYS A 84 2.85 -17.32 -7.70
CA LYS A 84 2.62 -17.35 -6.26
C LYS A 84 1.56 -16.34 -5.85
N SER A 85 0.94 -16.57 -4.69
CA SER A 85 0.05 -15.57 -4.11
C SER A 85 0.80 -14.28 -3.84
N TRP A 86 0.18 -13.15 -4.17
CA TRP A 86 0.70 -11.83 -3.79
C TRP A 86 0.78 -11.67 -2.27
N LYS A 87 0.10 -12.54 -1.50
CA LYS A 87 0.17 -12.57 -0.03
C LYS A 87 1.33 -13.35 0.55
N GLU A 88 2.08 -14.06 -0.28
CA GLU A 88 3.29 -14.73 0.15
C GLU A 88 4.33 -13.69 0.59
N ASP A 89 5.00 -13.98 1.71
CA ASP A 89 6.03 -13.08 2.23
C ASP A 89 7.19 -12.99 1.23
N LYS A 90 7.78 -11.79 1.10
CA LYS A 90 8.94 -11.55 0.23
C LYS A 90 8.71 -11.89 -1.26
N ASN A 91 7.45 -11.94 -1.70
CA ASN A 91 7.09 -12.07 -3.12
C ASN A 91 6.92 -10.71 -3.82
N TRP A 92 7.51 -9.65 -3.26
CA TRP A 92 7.46 -8.31 -3.80
C TRP A 92 8.86 -7.73 -3.97
N ILE A 93 9.05 -6.98 -5.04
CA ILE A 93 10.22 -6.16 -5.32
C ILE A 93 9.82 -4.71 -5.06
N LEU A 94 10.60 -3.98 -4.26
CA LEU A 94 10.46 -2.53 -4.14
C LEU A 94 11.19 -1.87 -5.32
N GLU A 95 10.43 -1.36 -6.27
CA GLU A 95 10.97 -0.70 -7.48
C GLU A 95 11.39 0.74 -7.18
N GLU A 96 10.55 1.46 -6.44
CA GLU A 96 10.76 2.88 -6.17
C GLU A 96 10.16 3.29 -4.83
N LEU A 97 10.83 4.22 -4.14
CA LEU A 97 10.32 4.87 -2.94
C LEU A 97 10.32 6.39 -3.15
N LEU A 98 9.14 6.95 -3.40
CA LEU A 98 8.95 8.38 -3.56
C LEU A 98 8.84 9.06 -2.20
N LEU A 99 9.77 9.97 -1.92
CA LEU A 99 9.80 10.75 -0.69
C LEU A 99 9.44 12.22 -1.00
N PRO A 100 8.42 12.82 -0.33
CA PRO A 100 7.97 14.18 -0.66
C PRO A 100 9.01 15.29 -0.52
N ARG A 101 10.14 15.03 0.14
CA ARG A 101 11.23 16.01 0.28
C ARG A 101 12.27 15.92 -0.83
N GLU A 102 12.14 14.93 -1.69
CA GLU A 102 13.07 14.61 -2.77
C GLU A 102 12.44 14.83 -4.16
N LEU A 103 11.21 15.38 -4.18
CA LEU A 103 10.42 15.73 -5.36
C LEU A 103 10.32 17.24 -5.55
#